data_AF-A0AA36CEC8-F1
#
_entry.id   AF-A0AA36CEC8-F1
#
_cell.length_a   1.000
_cell.length_b   1.000
_cell.length_c   1.000
_cell.angle_alpha   90.00
_cell.angle_beta   90.00
_cell.angle_gamma   90.00
#
_symmetry.space_group_name_H-M   'P 1'
#
loop_
_entity.id
_entity.type
_entity.pdbx_description
1 polymer ?
#
loop_
_entity_poly.entity_id
_entity_poly.type
_entity_poly.pdbx_seq_one_letter_code
_entity_poly.pdbx_strand_id
1 'polypeptide(L)'
;MLVCPTAQSNSQLLRVEGEQHTQLNLIQDLYFAVRSGRVELVRHLLINQRVNPKINLRKSSILAVAVENGSVEIVKMLIDQGVDVNAFSEAYAGCLETPLFSAVKIGHTDIVHLLLHHGADPNLADFANRTPLYMAIMANREEETLTLINAGANLNSADKSGLTPLQIAARGFGREMLVLHLINHGAYIHQADFKGRTAMDLAVIAGNVCILQLLLDAGAVPGKLLTERISNLLAHPEVEDFCAEKALKARRRVLPAEILVARRLRNTLIENERSKKSQRSIWTHIDELPLPENVKLNLKIHVRIDGF
;
A
#
# COMPACT_ATOMS: atom_id res chain seq x y z
N MET A 1 13.18 -7.41 67.06
CA MET A 1 14.03 -8.26 66.19
C MET A 1 14.06 -7.62 64.81
N LEU A 2 14.98 -6.69 64.60
CA LEU A 2 15.28 -6.13 63.28
C LEU A 2 16.30 -7.07 62.65
N VAL A 3 15.86 -7.85 61.65
CA VAL A 3 16.75 -8.73 60.89
C VAL A 3 17.53 -7.82 59.94
N CYS A 4 18.83 -7.60 60.22
CA CYS A 4 19.74 -6.95 59.29
C CYS A 4 19.80 -7.76 57.98
N PRO A 5 19.59 -7.15 56.80
CA PRO A 5 19.81 -7.85 55.54
C PRO A 5 21.29 -8.25 55.47
N THR A 6 21.55 -9.54 55.27
CA THR A 6 22.90 -10.12 55.30
C THR A 6 23.77 -9.55 54.17
N ALA A 7 25.09 -9.49 54.38
CA ALA A 7 26.07 -9.05 53.38
C ALA A 7 26.03 -9.83 52.04
N GLN A 8 25.41 -11.01 52.03
CA GLN A 8 25.08 -11.76 50.80
C GLN A 8 24.05 -11.04 49.92
N SER A 9 23.05 -10.38 50.51
CA SER A 9 22.04 -9.62 49.75
C SER A 9 22.64 -8.39 49.08
N ASN A 10 23.50 -7.64 49.78
CA ASN A 10 24.17 -6.46 49.20
C ASN A 10 25.23 -6.80 48.16
N SER A 11 25.96 -7.92 48.32
CA SER A 11 26.94 -8.37 47.30
C SER A 11 26.27 -8.98 46.07
N GLN A 12 25.11 -9.62 46.21
CA GLN A 12 24.27 -10.00 45.08
C GLN A 12 23.66 -8.78 44.39
N LEU A 13 23.15 -7.79 45.12
CA LEU A 13 22.64 -6.53 44.54
C LEU A 13 23.74 -5.75 43.79
N LEU A 14 24.93 -5.58 44.37
CA LEU A 14 26.06 -4.91 43.71
C LEU A 14 26.61 -5.69 42.49
N ARG A 15 26.57 -7.04 42.54
CA ARG A 15 26.89 -7.87 41.37
C ARG A 15 25.85 -7.74 40.28
N VAL A 16 24.57 -7.74 40.63
CA VAL A 16 23.46 -7.54 39.68
C VAL A 16 23.52 -6.14 39.07
N GLU A 17 23.84 -5.09 39.85
CA GLU A 17 24.04 -3.73 39.34
C GLU A 17 25.27 -3.60 38.44
N GLY A 18 26.40 -4.25 38.78
CA GLY A 18 27.60 -4.30 37.94
C GLY A 18 27.45 -5.12 36.66
N GLU A 19 26.71 -6.23 36.72
CA GLU A 19 26.35 -7.06 35.56
C GLU A 19 25.34 -6.34 34.64
N GLN A 20 24.39 -5.58 35.20
CA GLN A 20 23.48 -4.74 34.43
C GLN A 20 24.22 -3.55 33.78
N HIS A 21 25.17 -2.91 34.46
CA HIS A 21 26.00 -1.84 33.89
C HIS A 21 26.88 -2.33 32.74
N THR A 22 27.42 -3.55 32.84
CA THR A 22 28.23 -4.15 31.77
C THR A 22 27.38 -4.55 30.58
N GLN A 23 26.18 -5.10 30.79
CA GLN A 23 25.24 -5.38 29.69
C GLN A 23 24.80 -4.11 28.94
N LEU A 24 24.53 -3.00 29.64
CA LEU A 24 24.15 -1.74 28.99
C LEU A 24 25.27 -1.21 28.08
N ASN A 25 26.52 -1.28 28.53
CA ASN A 25 27.68 -0.89 27.72
C ASN A 25 27.85 -1.80 26.50
N LEU A 26 27.69 -3.11 26.67
CA LEU A 26 27.77 -4.08 25.57
C LEU A 26 26.66 -3.88 24.52
N ILE A 27 25.44 -3.53 24.93
CA ILE A 27 24.35 -3.21 24.00
C ILE A 27 24.66 -1.90 23.27
N GLN A 28 25.28 -0.92 23.93
CA GLN A 28 25.73 0.31 23.27
C GLN A 28 26.81 0.03 22.22
N ASP A 29 27.80 -0.80 22.57
CA ASP A 29 28.85 -1.23 21.65
C ASP A 29 28.26 -1.98 20.45
N LEU A 30 27.29 -2.87 20.68
CA LEU A 30 26.56 -3.56 19.62
C LEU A 30 25.81 -2.56 18.73
N TYR A 31 25.11 -1.59 19.32
CA TYR A 31 24.42 -0.54 18.57
C TYR A 31 25.36 0.25 17.66
N PHE A 32 26.52 0.68 18.18
CA PHE A 32 27.50 1.41 17.38
C PHE A 32 28.15 0.52 16.30
N ALA A 33 28.41 -0.75 16.60
CA ALA A 33 28.93 -1.71 15.65
C ALA A 33 27.95 -1.94 14.48
N VAL A 34 26.66 -2.14 14.79
CA VAL A 34 25.59 -2.30 13.80
C VAL A 34 25.41 -1.03 12.96
N ARG A 35 25.30 0.13 13.62
CA ARG A 35 25.14 1.43 12.92
C ARG A 35 26.29 1.74 11.96
N SER A 36 27.51 1.35 12.33
CA SER A 36 28.71 1.55 11.51
C SER A 36 28.98 0.42 10.50
N GLY A 37 28.14 -0.63 10.46
CA GLY A 37 28.28 -1.74 9.52
C GLY A 37 29.49 -2.65 9.78
N ARG A 38 30.04 -2.68 11.00
CA ARG A 38 31.22 -3.48 11.35
C ARG A 38 30.85 -4.95 11.59
N VAL A 39 30.62 -5.70 10.51
CA VAL A 39 30.16 -7.10 10.52
C VAL A 39 30.93 -7.96 11.52
N GLU A 40 32.26 -7.96 11.47
CA GLU A 40 33.07 -8.82 12.36
C GLU A 40 32.98 -8.43 13.83
N LEU A 41 32.84 -7.14 14.14
CA LEU A 41 32.62 -6.69 15.50
C LEU A 41 31.23 -7.10 16.00
N VAL A 42 30.21 -7.00 15.14
CA VAL A 42 28.86 -7.50 15.46
C VAL A 42 28.88 -9.01 15.70
N ARG A 43 29.54 -9.77 14.83
CA ARG A 43 29.70 -11.22 15.00
C ARG A 43 30.37 -11.56 16.33
N HIS A 44 31.46 -10.87 16.66
CA HIS A 44 32.17 -11.07 17.92
C HIS A 44 31.30 -10.74 19.13
N LEU A 45 30.54 -9.64 19.10
CA LEU A 45 29.66 -9.22 20.19
C LEU A 45 28.49 -10.19 20.40
N LEU A 46 27.86 -10.66 19.32
CA LEU A 46 26.73 -11.59 19.39
C LEU A 46 27.17 -13.01 19.83
N ILE A 47 28.27 -13.53 19.29
CA ILE A 47 28.71 -14.92 19.56
C ILE A 47 29.51 -15.03 20.85
N ASN A 48 30.48 -14.14 21.08
CA ASN A 48 31.47 -14.32 22.14
C ASN A 48 31.08 -13.63 23.46
N GLN A 49 30.31 -12.54 23.41
CA GLN A 49 30.06 -11.70 24.60
C GLN A 49 28.64 -11.84 25.19
N ARG A 50 27.83 -12.77 24.68
CA ARG A 50 26.46 -13.06 25.16
C ARG A 50 25.57 -11.81 25.30
N VAL A 51 25.69 -10.87 24.37
CA VAL A 51 24.82 -9.68 24.35
C VAL A 51 23.41 -10.12 23.97
N ASN A 52 22.39 -9.62 24.67
CA ASN A 52 20.99 -9.85 24.29
C ASN A 52 20.53 -8.76 23.31
N PRO A 53 20.45 -9.05 21.98
CA PRO A 53 20.08 -8.05 20.99
C PRO A 53 18.60 -7.65 21.04
N LYS A 54 17.78 -8.30 21.88
CA LYS A 54 16.35 -7.98 22.03
C LYS A 54 16.11 -6.72 22.86
N ILE A 55 17.14 -6.20 23.52
CA ILE A 55 17.03 -4.98 24.32
C ILE A 55 17.20 -3.76 23.40
N ASN A 56 16.13 -3.01 23.24
CA ASN A 56 16.13 -1.79 22.41
C ASN A 56 16.80 -0.64 23.16
N LEU A 57 17.83 -0.04 22.55
CA LEU A 57 18.39 1.21 23.03
C LEU A 57 17.61 2.39 22.47
N ARG A 58 17.26 3.34 23.34
CA ARG A 58 16.56 4.59 22.96
C ARG A 58 15.23 4.35 22.22
N LYS A 59 14.56 3.23 22.50
CA LYS A 59 13.34 2.77 21.79
C LYS A 59 13.54 2.49 20.29
N SER A 60 14.79 2.40 19.84
CA SER A 60 15.11 1.98 18.48
C SER A 60 15.40 0.48 18.48
N SER A 61 14.74 -0.26 17.59
CA SER A 61 15.05 -1.67 17.36
C SER A 61 16.45 -1.79 16.76
N ILE A 62 17.30 -2.67 17.32
CA ILE A 62 18.64 -2.92 16.76
C ILE A 62 18.54 -3.42 15.31
N LEU A 63 17.46 -4.13 14.99
CA LEU A 63 17.17 -4.60 13.64
C LEU A 63 16.86 -3.43 12.69
N ALA A 64 16.10 -2.44 13.13
CA ALA A 64 15.84 -1.24 12.33
C ALA A 64 17.13 -0.47 12.03
N VAL A 65 18.07 -0.38 12.98
CA VAL A 65 19.39 0.25 12.76
C VAL A 65 20.23 -0.53 11.74
N ALA A 66 20.18 -1.87 11.78
CA ALA A 66 20.83 -2.70 10.78
C ALA A 66 20.24 -2.51 9.38
N VAL A 67 18.91 -2.40 9.30
CA VAL A 67 18.20 -2.07 8.06
C VAL A 67 18.59 -0.69 7.55
N GLU A 68 18.67 0.33 8.41
CA GLU A 68 19.12 1.68 8.03
C GLU A 68 20.54 1.70 7.48
N ASN A 69 21.42 0.82 7.98
CA ASN A 69 22.78 0.67 7.48
C ASN A 69 22.83 -0.05 6.11
N GLY A 70 21.84 -0.89 5.80
CA GLY A 70 21.77 -1.65 4.55
C GLY A 70 22.59 -2.96 4.54
N SER A 71 23.14 -3.38 5.67
CA SER A 71 23.94 -4.62 5.74
C SER A 71 23.06 -5.86 5.90
N VAL A 72 22.84 -6.58 4.80
CA VAL A 72 22.08 -7.85 4.75
C VAL A 72 22.64 -8.88 5.74
N GLU A 73 23.97 -8.97 5.85
CA GLU A 73 24.61 -9.93 6.76
C GLU A 73 24.32 -9.62 8.23
N ILE A 74 24.37 -8.34 8.62
CA ILE A 74 24.05 -7.94 10.00
C ILE A 74 22.57 -8.18 10.30
N VAL A 75 21.67 -7.86 9.37
CA VAL A 75 20.24 -8.15 9.50
C VAL A 75 20.02 -9.64 9.72
N LYS A 76 20.66 -10.49 8.90
CA LYS A 76 20.56 -11.96 9.04
C LYS A 76 21.09 -12.43 10.40
N MET A 77 22.26 -11.99 10.82
CA MET A 77 22.82 -12.35 12.12
C MET A 77 21.88 -11.99 13.29
N LEU A 78 21.23 -10.82 13.23
CA LEU A 78 20.30 -10.39 14.29
C LEU A 78 19.01 -11.23 14.30
N ILE A 79 18.47 -11.58 13.13
CA ILE A 79 17.29 -12.46 13.01
C ILE A 79 17.62 -13.86 13.54
N ASP A 80 18.79 -14.40 13.22
CA ASP A 80 19.25 -15.71 13.71
C ASP A 80 19.39 -15.76 15.25
N GLN A 81 19.62 -14.61 15.90
CA GLN A 81 19.61 -14.46 17.37
C GLN A 81 18.18 -14.31 17.95
N GLY A 82 17.14 -14.44 17.12
CA GLY A 82 15.75 -14.38 17.53
C GLY A 82 15.27 -13.00 17.92
N VAL A 83 15.85 -11.94 17.33
CA VAL A 83 15.28 -10.59 17.38
C VAL A 83 13.93 -10.59 16.65
N ASP A 84 12.94 -9.93 17.24
CA ASP A 84 11.61 -9.83 16.63
C ASP A 84 11.68 -8.99 15.34
N VAL A 85 11.35 -9.64 14.21
CA VAL A 85 11.33 -9.05 12.86
C VAL A 85 10.29 -7.94 12.71
N ASN A 86 9.27 -7.94 13.56
CA ASN A 86 8.18 -6.97 13.57
C ASN A 86 8.35 -5.89 14.65
N ALA A 87 9.49 -5.88 15.35
CA ALA A 87 9.74 -4.93 16.43
C ALA A 87 9.71 -3.49 15.95
N PHE A 88 8.71 -2.77 16.43
CA PHE A 88 8.56 -1.35 16.19
C PHE A 88 9.73 -0.53 16.75
N SER A 89 10.21 0.43 15.96
CA SER A 89 11.30 1.34 16.29
C SER A 89 10.82 2.78 16.21
N GLU A 90 11.12 3.60 17.21
CA GLU A 90 10.92 5.05 17.12
C GLU A 90 12.01 5.61 16.19
N ALA A 91 11.63 6.03 14.98
CA ALA A 91 12.51 6.69 14.03
C ALA A 91 12.77 8.15 14.44
N TYR A 92 13.77 8.79 13.82
CA TYR A 92 14.11 10.22 13.96
C TYR A 92 12.99 11.14 13.43
N ALA A 93 11.80 11.08 14.02
CA ALA A 93 10.64 11.94 13.79
C ALA A 93 9.48 11.63 14.75
N GLY A 94 9.65 10.72 15.74
CA GLY A 94 8.56 10.21 16.55
C GLY A 94 7.62 9.26 15.78
N CYS A 95 8.02 8.81 14.59
CA CYS A 95 7.29 7.83 13.82
C CYS A 95 7.72 6.43 14.24
N LEU A 96 6.75 5.60 14.61
CA LEU A 96 6.99 4.18 14.90
C LEU A 96 6.96 3.41 13.57
N GLU A 97 8.09 2.83 13.18
CA GLU A 97 8.25 2.08 11.93
C GLU A 97 8.67 0.64 12.23
N THR A 98 8.23 -0.33 11.42
CA THR A 98 8.74 -1.69 11.45
C THR A 98 10.00 -1.81 10.59
N PRO A 99 10.88 -2.81 10.81
CA PRO A 99 12.07 -3.04 9.99
C PRO A 99 11.72 -3.18 8.51
N LEU A 100 10.62 -3.87 8.19
CA LEU A 100 10.14 -4.02 6.81
C LEU A 100 9.73 -2.67 6.21
N PHE A 101 9.01 -1.83 6.95
CA PHE A 101 8.64 -0.50 6.49
C PHE A 101 9.88 0.35 6.19
N SER A 102 10.89 0.33 7.07
CA SER A 102 12.13 1.09 6.86
C SER A 102 12.93 0.56 5.66
N ALA A 103 13.01 -0.76 5.45
CA ALA A 103 13.68 -1.36 4.29
C ALA A 103 13.03 -0.91 2.97
N VAL A 104 11.69 -0.92 2.92
CA VAL A 104 10.88 -0.41 1.79
C VAL A 104 10.91 1.11 1.69
N LYS A 105 11.18 1.86 2.76
CA LYS A 105 11.39 3.32 2.64
C LYS A 105 12.73 3.63 1.99
N ILE A 106 13.77 2.88 2.34
CA ILE A 106 15.15 3.17 1.93
C ILE A 106 15.49 2.60 0.55
N GLY A 107 15.05 1.39 0.21
CA GLY A 107 15.32 0.75 -1.09
C GLY A 107 16.23 -0.45 -1.01
N HIS A 108 16.18 -1.15 0.12
CA HIS A 108 17.00 -2.33 0.32
C HIS A 108 16.20 -3.59 -0.06
N THR A 109 16.05 -3.83 -1.37
CA THR A 109 15.29 -4.96 -1.92
C THR A 109 15.69 -6.30 -1.29
N ASP A 110 17.00 -6.57 -1.18
CA ASP A 110 17.50 -7.81 -0.57
C ASP A 110 17.05 -7.98 0.89
N ILE A 111 17.02 -6.87 1.64
CA ILE A 111 16.55 -6.84 3.03
C ILE A 111 15.04 -7.02 3.10
N VAL A 112 14.28 -6.45 2.16
CA VAL A 112 12.83 -6.67 2.05
C VAL A 112 12.53 -8.15 1.88
N HIS A 113 13.20 -8.82 0.94
CA HIS A 113 13.05 -10.26 0.73
C HIS A 113 13.44 -11.07 1.98
N LEU A 114 14.57 -10.73 2.61
CA LEU A 114 15.04 -11.41 3.81
C LEU A 114 14.02 -11.28 4.96
N LEU A 115 13.52 -10.08 5.23
CA LEU A 115 12.56 -9.84 6.31
C LEU A 115 11.24 -10.59 6.08
N LEU A 116 10.71 -10.55 4.86
CA LEU A 116 9.49 -11.28 4.51
C LEU A 116 9.67 -12.80 4.61
N HIS A 117 10.82 -13.33 4.17
CA HIS A 117 11.16 -14.75 4.31
C HIS A 117 11.18 -15.20 5.78
N HIS A 118 11.58 -14.31 6.70
CA HIS A 118 11.61 -14.55 8.13
C HIS A 118 10.31 -14.14 8.86
N GLY A 119 9.21 -13.94 8.14
CA GLY A 119 7.88 -13.74 8.74
C GLY A 119 7.57 -12.30 9.16
N ALA A 120 8.23 -11.30 8.59
CA ALA A 120 7.79 -9.92 8.74
C ALA A 120 6.37 -9.74 8.20
N ASP A 121 5.49 -9.09 8.96
CA ASP A 121 4.11 -8.85 8.57
C ASP A 121 4.04 -7.62 7.62
N PRO A 122 3.64 -7.80 6.36
CA PRO A 122 3.56 -6.71 5.38
C PRO A 122 2.41 -5.73 5.63
N ASN A 123 1.57 -5.97 6.65
CA ASN A 123 0.40 -5.15 6.97
C ASN A 123 0.60 -4.22 8.16
N LEU A 124 1.73 -4.32 8.88
CA LEU A 124 2.02 -3.44 10.00
C LEU A 124 2.24 -2.01 9.51
N ALA A 125 1.31 -1.13 9.88
CA ALA A 125 1.31 0.25 9.47
C ALA A 125 2.00 1.16 10.49
N ASP A 126 2.49 2.30 10.01
CA ASP A 126 2.96 3.37 10.88
C ASP A 126 1.79 4.15 11.52
N PHE A 127 2.10 5.17 12.33
CA PHE A 127 1.08 6.02 12.95
C PHE A 127 0.17 6.76 11.98
N ALA A 128 0.50 6.86 10.69
CA ALA A 128 -0.34 7.45 9.66
C ALA A 128 -1.17 6.42 8.89
N ASN A 129 -1.26 5.19 9.41
CA ASN A 129 -1.88 4.03 8.76
C ASN A 129 -1.23 3.71 7.40
N ARG A 130 0.04 4.08 7.20
CA ARG A 130 0.78 3.76 5.98
C ARG A 130 1.45 2.40 6.16
N THR A 131 1.09 1.44 5.31
CA THR A 131 1.72 0.12 5.27
C THR A 131 3.03 0.14 4.46
N PRO A 132 3.86 -0.91 4.54
CA PRO A 132 4.96 -1.11 3.60
C PRO A 132 4.52 -0.97 2.14
N LEU A 133 3.36 -1.53 1.76
CA LEU A 133 2.81 -1.41 0.40
C LEU A 133 2.53 0.04 -0.01
N TYR A 134 1.98 0.84 0.91
CA TYR A 134 1.81 2.28 0.70
C TYR A 134 3.15 2.94 0.34
N MET A 135 4.21 2.63 1.09
CA MET A 135 5.52 3.24 0.89
C MET A 135 6.15 2.82 -0.44
N ALA A 136 6.07 1.54 -0.81
CA ALA A 136 6.58 1.04 -2.08
C ALA A 136 5.92 1.77 -3.28
N ILE A 137 4.59 1.95 -3.23
CA ILE A 137 3.84 2.67 -4.27
C ILE A 137 4.21 4.16 -4.30
N MET A 138 4.34 4.79 -3.13
CA MET A 138 4.75 6.19 -3.03
C MET A 138 6.15 6.43 -3.60
N ALA A 139 7.07 5.50 -3.37
CA ALA A 139 8.43 5.52 -3.89
C ALA A 139 8.55 5.04 -5.35
N ASN A 140 7.44 4.61 -5.97
CA ASN A 140 7.38 4.03 -7.31
C ASN A 140 8.28 2.79 -7.51
N ARG A 141 8.28 1.88 -6.52
CA ARG A 141 9.12 0.68 -6.54
C ARG A 141 8.32 -0.55 -6.89
N GLU A 142 8.33 -0.89 -8.17
CA GLU A 142 7.52 -1.97 -8.74
C GLU A 142 7.87 -3.35 -8.16
N GLU A 143 9.16 -3.67 -8.08
CA GLU A 143 9.63 -4.96 -7.53
C GLU A 143 9.22 -5.15 -6.07
N GLU A 144 9.44 -4.14 -5.22
CA GLU A 144 9.02 -4.17 -3.82
C GLU A 144 7.50 -4.25 -3.70
N THR A 145 6.76 -3.55 -4.57
CA THR A 145 5.30 -3.61 -4.62
C THR A 145 4.83 -5.04 -4.88
N LEU A 146 5.32 -5.68 -5.94
CA LEU A 146 4.99 -7.07 -6.28
C LEU A 146 5.38 -8.04 -5.15
N THR A 147 6.56 -7.85 -4.56
CA THR A 147 7.05 -8.68 -3.46
C THR A 147 6.10 -8.60 -2.26
N LEU A 148 5.66 -7.40 -1.89
CA LEU A 148 4.72 -7.20 -0.79
C LEU A 148 3.33 -7.77 -1.09
N ILE A 149 2.84 -7.60 -2.32
CA ILE A 149 1.57 -8.19 -2.76
C ILE A 149 1.62 -9.72 -2.63
N ASN A 150 2.70 -10.34 -3.13
CA ASN A 150 2.90 -11.79 -3.05
C ASN A 150 3.07 -12.29 -1.62
N ALA A 151 3.56 -11.44 -0.71
CA ALA A 151 3.65 -11.74 0.72
C ALA A 151 2.33 -11.54 1.49
N GLY A 152 1.22 -11.17 0.81
CA GLY A 152 -0.08 -11.01 1.43
C GLY A 152 -0.35 -9.60 2.00
N ALA A 153 0.29 -8.57 1.44
CA ALA A 153 -0.06 -7.19 1.77
C ALA A 153 -1.53 -6.87 1.40
N ASN A 154 -2.24 -6.20 2.30
CA ASN A 154 -3.60 -5.76 2.07
C ASN A 154 -3.64 -4.58 1.09
N LEU A 155 -4.19 -4.84 -0.10
CA LEU A 155 -4.30 -3.88 -1.20
C LEU A 155 -5.30 -2.75 -0.94
N ASN A 156 -6.10 -2.86 0.11
CA ASN A 156 -7.23 -1.97 0.42
C ASN A 156 -7.05 -1.25 1.77
N SER A 157 -5.89 -1.41 2.43
CA SER A 157 -5.57 -0.65 3.65
C SER A 157 -5.44 0.84 3.33
N ALA A 158 -6.33 1.65 3.89
CA ALA A 158 -6.33 3.08 3.68
C ALA A 158 -5.45 3.83 4.69
N ASP A 159 -4.78 4.88 4.23
CA ASP A 159 -4.05 5.80 5.10
C ASP A 159 -5.00 6.65 5.97
N LYS A 160 -4.45 7.54 6.80
CA LYS A 160 -5.25 8.51 7.59
C LYS A 160 -6.13 9.46 6.78
N SER A 161 -5.92 9.59 5.48
CA SER A 161 -6.76 10.40 4.58
C SER A 161 -7.85 9.56 3.89
N GLY A 162 -7.90 8.26 4.16
CA GLY A 162 -8.78 7.32 3.47
C GLY A 162 -8.24 6.90 2.10
N LEU A 163 -6.98 7.18 1.78
CA LEU A 163 -6.40 6.84 0.48
C LEU A 163 -5.93 5.39 0.44
N THR A 164 -6.44 4.62 -0.53
CA THR A 164 -6.02 3.23 -0.78
C THR A 164 -4.76 3.17 -1.65
N PRO A 165 -4.02 2.04 -1.65
CA PRO A 165 -2.90 1.76 -2.56
C PRO A 165 -3.20 2.13 -4.03
N LEU A 166 -4.36 1.72 -4.55
CA LEU A 166 -4.77 1.99 -5.93
C LEU A 166 -4.96 3.49 -6.19
N GLN A 167 -5.57 4.20 -5.25
CA GLN A 167 -5.77 5.65 -5.33
C GLN A 167 -4.46 6.44 -5.31
N ILE A 168 -3.48 5.98 -4.51
CA ILE A 168 -2.14 6.58 -4.43
C ILE A 168 -1.37 6.35 -5.73
N ALA A 169 -1.43 5.14 -6.28
CA ALA A 169 -0.86 4.83 -7.59
C ALA A 169 -1.49 5.70 -8.68
N ALA A 170 -2.82 5.82 -8.67
CA ALA A 170 -3.56 6.57 -9.69
C ALA A 170 -3.31 8.09 -9.68
N ARG A 171 -2.92 8.65 -8.54
CA ARG A 171 -2.56 10.07 -8.41
C ARG A 171 -1.19 10.40 -9.02
N GLY A 172 -0.31 9.42 -9.22
CA GLY A 172 1.04 9.63 -9.73
C GLY A 172 1.14 9.58 -11.26
N PHE A 173 2.26 10.08 -11.79
CA PHE A 173 2.65 9.88 -13.20
C PHE A 173 3.64 8.72 -13.31
N GLY A 174 3.61 7.95 -14.40
CA GLY A 174 4.54 6.85 -14.63
C GLY A 174 4.34 5.64 -13.70
N ARG A 175 3.11 5.46 -13.20
CA ARG A 175 2.73 4.40 -12.23
C ARG A 175 1.78 3.36 -12.85
N GLU A 176 1.74 3.27 -14.17
CA GLU A 176 0.85 2.39 -14.93
C GLU A 176 1.02 0.93 -14.50
N MET A 177 2.27 0.48 -14.35
CA MET A 177 2.57 -0.89 -13.90
C MET A 177 2.09 -1.15 -12.47
N LEU A 178 2.22 -0.19 -11.55
CA LEU A 178 1.70 -0.33 -10.19
C LEU A 178 0.18 -0.44 -10.18
N VAL A 179 -0.50 0.36 -11.00
CA VAL A 179 -1.96 0.30 -11.16
C VAL A 179 -2.38 -1.07 -11.71
N LEU A 180 -1.68 -1.57 -12.74
CA LEU A 180 -1.92 -2.91 -13.30
C LEU A 180 -1.73 -4.00 -12.25
N HIS A 181 -0.63 -3.98 -11.49
CA HIS A 181 -0.38 -4.96 -10.43
C HIS A 181 -1.48 -4.94 -9.39
N LEU A 182 -1.92 -3.77 -8.93
CA LEU A 182 -2.98 -3.65 -7.93
C LEU A 182 -4.33 -4.16 -8.46
N ILE A 183 -4.71 -3.80 -9.69
CA ILE A 183 -5.96 -4.26 -10.31
C ILE A 183 -5.94 -5.78 -10.50
N ASN A 184 -4.87 -6.33 -11.05
CA ASN A 184 -4.75 -7.76 -11.35
C ASN A 184 -4.76 -8.63 -10.08
N HIS A 185 -4.35 -8.07 -8.94
CA HIS A 185 -4.37 -8.77 -7.65
C HIS A 185 -5.63 -8.43 -6.80
N GLY A 186 -6.63 -7.76 -7.38
CA GLY A 186 -7.94 -7.59 -6.76
C GLY A 186 -8.11 -6.37 -5.86
N ALA A 187 -7.34 -5.29 -6.07
CA ALA A 187 -7.59 -4.03 -5.39
C ALA A 187 -8.99 -3.47 -5.73
N TYR A 188 -9.67 -2.89 -4.75
CA TYR A 188 -11.03 -2.37 -4.92
C TYR A 188 -11.04 -1.09 -5.77
N ILE A 189 -11.47 -1.25 -7.03
CA ILE A 189 -11.48 -0.19 -8.05
C ILE A 189 -12.39 0.99 -7.67
N HIS A 190 -13.53 0.70 -7.03
CA HIS A 190 -14.57 1.71 -6.72
C HIS A 190 -14.51 2.25 -5.30
N GLN A 191 -13.49 1.90 -4.51
CA GLN A 191 -13.36 2.46 -3.16
C GLN A 191 -13.12 3.97 -3.24
N ALA A 192 -13.80 4.72 -2.38
CA ALA A 192 -13.70 6.16 -2.30
C ALA A 192 -12.92 6.59 -1.04
N ASP A 193 -12.12 7.65 -1.17
CA ASP A 193 -11.48 8.31 -0.03
C ASP A 193 -12.48 9.10 0.83
N PHE A 194 -12.01 9.74 1.90
CA PHE A 194 -12.88 10.55 2.77
C PHE A 194 -13.48 11.79 2.09
N LYS A 195 -13.04 12.13 0.87
CA LYS A 195 -13.63 13.19 0.04
C LYS A 195 -14.56 12.65 -1.04
N GLY A 196 -14.86 11.34 -1.01
CA GLY A 196 -15.71 10.68 -2.00
C GLY A 196 -15.05 10.48 -3.36
N ARG A 197 -13.71 10.53 -3.43
CA ARG A 197 -12.95 10.39 -4.68
C ARG A 197 -12.46 8.96 -4.85
N THR A 198 -12.70 8.38 -6.02
CA THR A 198 -12.21 7.08 -6.46
C THR A 198 -10.81 7.19 -7.09
N ALA A 199 -10.18 6.04 -7.41
CA ALA A 199 -8.93 6.03 -8.16
C ALA A 199 -9.07 6.71 -9.53
N MET A 200 -10.22 6.54 -10.19
CA MET A 200 -10.52 7.21 -11.46
C MET A 200 -10.58 8.72 -11.29
N ASP A 201 -11.25 9.22 -10.24
CA ASP A 201 -11.34 10.65 -9.97
C ASP A 201 -9.94 11.27 -9.75
N LEU A 202 -9.06 10.55 -9.05
CA LEU A 202 -7.69 11.00 -8.80
C LEU A 202 -6.82 10.99 -10.07
N ALA A 203 -6.96 9.98 -10.94
CA ALA A 203 -6.28 9.94 -12.23
C ALA A 203 -6.68 11.12 -13.13
N VAL A 204 -7.96 11.48 -13.12
CA VAL A 204 -8.49 12.64 -13.86
C VAL A 204 -7.97 13.95 -13.28
N ILE A 205 -8.00 14.12 -11.95
CA ILE A 205 -7.44 15.31 -11.28
C ILE A 205 -5.95 15.46 -11.57
N ALA A 206 -5.21 14.36 -11.63
CA ALA A 206 -3.79 14.36 -11.99
C ALA A 206 -3.56 14.60 -13.50
N GLY A 207 -4.57 14.39 -14.35
CA GLY A 207 -4.45 14.45 -15.80
C GLY A 207 -3.68 13.27 -16.40
N ASN A 208 -3.69 12.10 -15.73
CA ASN A 208 -3.01 10.90 -16.22
C ASN A 208 -3.96 10.07 -17.10
N VAL A 209 -3.84 10.27 -18.42
CA VAL A 209 -4.67 9.59 -19.43
C VAL A 209 -4.36 8.09 -19.51
N CYS A 210 -3.12 7.67 -19.30
CA CYS A 210 -2.72 6.26 -19.36
C CYS A 210 -3.34 5.46 -18.21
N ILE A 211 -3.21 5.95 -16.97
CA ILE A 211 -3.83 5.33 -15.80
C ILE A 211 -5.35 5.35 -15.91
N LEU A 212 -5.93 6.47 -16.37
CA LEU A 212 -7.36 6.55 -16.62
C LEU A 212 -7.82 5.46 -17.59
N GLN A 213 -7.05 5.24 -18.66
CA GLN A 213 -7.37 4.21 -19.64
C GLN A 213 -7.36 2.82 -19.01
N LEU A 214 -6.33 2.51 -18.23
CA LEU A 214 -6.23 1.24 -17.50
C LEU A 214 -7.42 1.03 -16.55
N LEU A 215 -7.84 2.08 -15.85
CA LEU A 215 -8.99 2.01 -14.96
C LEU A 215 -10.30 1.77 -15.74
N LEU A 216 -10.50 2.45 -16.88
CA LEU A 216 -11.65 2.22 -17.76
C LEU A 216 -11.69 0.79 -18.30
N ASP A 217 -10.54 0.26 -18.73
CA ASP A 217 -10.41 -1.10 -19.25
C ASP A 217 -10.68 -2.15 -18.15
N ALA A 218 -10.38 -1.81 -16.90
CA ALA A 218 -10.73 -2.61 -15.72
C ALA A 218 -12.19 -2.43 -15.25
N GLY A 219 -13.02 -1.67 -15.98
CA GLY A 219 -14.43 -1.46 -15.63
C GLY A 219 -14.68 -0.38 -14.57
N ALA A 220 -13.71 0.49 -14.29
CA ALA A 220 -13.92 1.61 -13.37
C ALA A 220 -15.02 2.55 -13.90
N VAL A 221 -15.89 2.99 -12.98
CA VAL A 221 -16.88 4.02 -13.24
C VAL A 221 -16.48 5.31 -12.52
N PRO A 222 -16.81 6.48 -13.07
CA PRO A 222 -16.55 7.76 -12.42
C PRO A 222 -17.23 7.84 -11.06
N GLY A 223 -16.57 8.46 -10.09
CA GLY A 223 -17.21 8.75 -8.81
C GLY A 223 -18.33 9.78 -8.97
N LYS A 224 -19.17 9.88 -7.93
CA LYS A 224 -20.29 10.84 -7.88
C LYS A 224 -19.82 12.28 -8.14
N LEU A 225 -18.70 12.68 -7.51
CA LEU A 225 -18.14 14.02 -7.63
C LEU A 225 -17.70 14.35 -9.06
N LEU A 226 -17.02 13.42 -9.73
CA LEU A 226 -16.60 13.60 -11.11
C LEU A 226 -17.81 13.60 -12.06
N THR A 227 -18.80 12.76 -11.79
CA THR A 227 -20.05 12.71 -12.56
C THR A 227 -20.80 14.04 -12.47
N GLU A 228 -20.94 14.62 -11.29
CA GLU A 228 -21.56 15.95 -11.09
C GLU A 228 -20.78 17.05 -11.81
N ARG A 229 -19.45 17.05 -11.69
CA ARG A 229 -18.57 18.02 -12.38
C ARG A 229 -18.68 17.91 -13.90
N ILE A 230 -18.64 16.69 -14.44
CA ILE A 230 -18.79 16.45 -15.87
C ILE A 230 -20.19 16.87 -16.33
N SER A 231 -21.24 16.50 -15.61
CA SER A 231 -22.63 16.85 -15.98
C SER A 231 -22.83 18.37 -16.06
N ASN A 232 -22.28 19.12 -15.09
CA ASN A 232 -22.29 20.58 -15.11
C ASN A 232 -21.47 21.16 -16.28
N LEU A 233 -20.36 20.52 -16.65
CA LEU A 233 -19.55 20.92 -17.80
C LEU A 233 -20.30 20.69 -19.12
N LEU A 234 -20.93 19.52 -19.28
CA LEU A 234 -21.68 19.13 -20.47
C LEU A 234 -22.97 19.94 -20.68
N ALA A 235 -23.55 20.48 -19.61
CA ALA A 235 -24.74 21.33 -19.67
C ALA A 235 -24.47 22.70 -20.35
N HIS A 236 -23.20 23.09 -20.49
CA HIS A 236 -22.78 24.35 -21.09
C HIS A 236 -21.72 24.13 -22.19
N PRO A 237 -22.12 23.63 -23.38
CA PRO A 237 -21.18 23.26 -24.45
C PRO A 237 -20.30 24.44 -24.95
N GLU A 238 -20.80 25.67 -24.89
CA GLU A 238 -20.00 26.88 -25.23
C GLU A 238 -18.85 27.14 -24.26
N VAL A 239 -18.97 26.65 -23.02
CA VAL A 239 -17.94 26.75 -21.98
C VAL A 239 -16.85 25.69 -22.20
N GLU A 240 -17.14 24.57 -22.86
CA GLU A 240 -16.15 23.53 -23.19
C GLU A 240 -15.05 24.07 -24.10
N ASP A 241 -15.43 24.72 -25.21
CA ASP A 241 -14.47 25.25 -26.18
C ASP A 241 -13.66 26.42 -25.60
N PHE A 242 -14.33 27.31 -24.85
CA PHE A 242 -13.69 28.44 -24.17
C PHE A 242 -12.74 28.00 -23.05
N CYS A 243 -13.13 26.99 -22.25
CA CYS A 243 -12.29 26.47 -21.18
C CYS A 243 -11.17 25.58 -21.70
N ALA A 244 -11.38 24.81 -22.78
CA ALA A 244 -10.33 24.04 -23.46
C ALA A 244 -9.25 24.96 -24.02
N GLU A 245 -9.64 26.04 -24.70
CA GLU A 245 -8.71 27.03 -25.27
C GLU A 245 -7.91 27.76 -24.17
N LYS A 246 -8.59 28.17 -23.09
CA LYS A 246 -7.96 28.86 -21.95
C LYS A 246 -7.09 27.90 -21.11
N ALA A 247 -7.43 26.62 -21.02
CA ALA A 247 -6.62 25.60 -20.33
C ALA A 247 -5.36 25.22 -21.11
N LEU A 248 -5.45 25.12 -22.45
CA LEU A 248 -4.32 24.98 -23.38
C LEU A 248 -3.36 26.17 -23.24
N LYS A 249 -3.89 27.40 -23.22
CA LYS A 249 -3.12 28.63 -23.00
C LYS A 249 -2.54 28.75 -21.58
N ALA A 250 -3.22 28.21 -20.56
CA ALA A 250 -2.81 28.29 -19.16
C ALA A 250 -1.90 27.13 -18.68
N ARG A 251 -1.49 26.19 -19.57
CA ARG A 251 -0.77 24.94 -19.19
C ARG A 251 -1.44 24.18 -18.04
N ARG A 252 -2.77 24.27 -17.88
CA ARG A 252 -3.49 23.52 -16.85
C ARG A 252 -3.76 22.11 -17.37
N ARG A 253 -3.01 21.11 -16.90
CA ARG A 253 -3.12 19.69 -17.31
C ARG A 253 -4.50 19.05 -17.07
N VAL A 254 -5.34 19.66 -16.23
CA VAL A 254 -6.54 19.02 -15.64
C VAL A 254 -7.76 19.03 -16.58
N LEU A 255 -8.02 20.14 -17.28
CA LEU A 255 -9.22 20.24 -18.15
C LEU A 255 -9.20 19.35 -19.40
N PRO A 256 -8.07 19.14 -20.10
CA PRO A 256 -8.04 18.28 -21.28
C PRO A 256 -8.39 16.81 -20.96
N ALA A 257 -7.95 16.31 -19.81
CA ALA A 257 -8.28 14.96 -19.36
C ALA A 257 -9.76 14.86 -18.97
N GLU A 258 -10.30 15.82 -18.20
CA GLU A 258 -11.73 15.87 -17.85
C GLU A 258 -12.64 15.90 -19.11
N ILE A 259 -12.28 16.67 -20.14
CA ILE A 259 -13.00 16.72 -21.42
C ILE A 259 -12.86 15.40 -22.20
N LEU A 260 -11.67 14.81 -22.24
CA LEU A 260 -11.44 13.51 -22.89
C LEU A 260 -12.23 12.40 -22.19
N VAL A 261 -12.25 12.40 -20.86
CA VAL A 261 -13.06 11.52 -20.01
C VAL A 261 -14.54 11.74 -20.31
N ALA A 262 -15.00 13.00 -20.33
CA ALA A 262 -16.39 13.32 -20.63
C ALA A 262 -16.80 12.85 -22.03
N ARG A 263 -15.97 13.06 -23.06
CA ARG A 263 -16.22 12.55 -24.43
C ARG A 263 -16.22 11.03 -24.48
N ARG A 264 -15.26 10.37 -23.83
CA ARG A 264 -15.14 8.91 -23.84
C ARG A 264 -16.25 8.25 -23.04
N LEU A 265 -16.57 8.76 -21.86
CA LEU A 265 -17.72 8.33 -21.05
C LEU A 265 -19.04 8.59 -21.77
N ARG A 266 -19.21 9.75 -22.42
CA ARG A 266 -20.38 10.02 -23.26
C ARG A 266 -20.51 8.94 -24.33
N ASN A 267 -19.42 8.60 -25.02
CA ASN A 267 -19.44 7.55 -26.05
C ASN A 267 -19.70 6.17 -25.47
N THR A 268 -19.06 5.77 -24.35
CA THR A 268 -19.30 4.46 -23.72
C THR A 268 -20.68 4.35 -23.07
N LEU A 269 -21.23 5.44 -22.52
CA LEU A 269 -22.62 5.51 -22.03
C LEU A 269 -23.61 5.43 -23.20
N ILE A 270 -23.38 6.14 -24.30
CA ILE A 270 -24.18 6.05 -25.53
C ILE A 270 -24.11 4.63 -26.11
N GLU A 271 -22.93 4.02 -26.15
CA GLU A 271 -22.74 2.63 -26.60
C GLU A 271 -23.40 1.63 -25.66
N ASN A 272 -23.34 1.83 -24.34
CA ASN A 272 -24.05 0.99 -23.37
C ASN A 272 -25.57 1.17 -23.43
N GLU A 273 -26.08 2.37 -23.70
CA GLU A 273 -27.51 2.59 -23.94
C GLU A 273 -27.97 2.00 -25.27
N ARG A 274 -27.15 2.12 -26.32
CA ARG A 274 -27.38 1.44 -27.61
C ARG A 274 -27.29 -0.07 -27.46
N SER A 275 -26.38 -0.58 -26.64
CA SER A 275 -26.25 -2.01 -26.32
C SER A 275 -27.41 -2.51 -25.49
N LYS A 276 -27.90 -1.74 -24.51
CA LYS A 276 -29.14 -2.05 -23.76
C LYS A 276 -30.39 -1.98 -24.65
N LYS A 277 -30.46 -1.02 -25.60
CA LYS A 277 -31.53 -0.95 -26.62
C LYS A 277 -31.41 -2.06 -27.67
N SER A 278 -30.19 -2.43 -28.05
CA SER A 278 -29.90 -3.50 -29.01
C SER A 278 -30.17 -4.86 -28.38
N GLN A 279 -29.78 -5.08 -27.13
CA GLN A 279 -30.19 -6.24 -26.34
C GLN A 279 -31.71 -6.23 -26.17
N ARG A 280 -32.37 -5.14 -25.76
CA ARG A 280 -33.85 -5.09 -25.76
C ARG A 280 -34.46 -5.40 -27.13
N SER A 281 -33.89 -4.90 -28.23
CA SER A 281 -34.34 -5.18 -29.60
C SER A 281 -34.10 -6.64 -30.00
N ILE A 282 -33.01 -7.27 -29.55
CA ILE A 282 -32.70 -8.67 -29.76
C ILE A 282 -33.68 -9.54 -28.96
N TRP A 283 -34.01 -9.14 -27.72
CA TRP A 283 -35.02 -9.81 -26.90
C TRP A 283 -36.45 -9.62 -27.44
N THR A 284 -36.82 -8.47 -28.02
CA THR A 284 -38.14 -8.29 -28.68
C THR A 284 -38.28 -9.03 -30.00
N HIS A 285 -37.19 -9.55 -30.59
CA HIS A 285 -37.23 -10.34 -31.82
C HIS A 285 -37.07 -11.85 -31.58
N ILE A 286 -36.88 -12.28 -30.33
CA ILE A 286 -36.79 -13.71 -29.96
C ILE A 286 -38.18 -14.31 -29.66
N ASP A 287 -39.19 -13.48 -29.35
CA ASP A 287 -40.55 -13.95 -29.04
C ASP A 287 -41.44 -14.25 -30.28
N GLU A 288 -40.95 -14.01 -31.51
CA GLU A 288 -41.73 -14.21 -32.75
C GLU A 288 -41.23 -15.33 -33.68
N LEU A 289 -40.25 -16.13 -33.26
CA LEU A 289 -39.82 -17.31 -34.03
C LEU A 289 -40.58 -18.58 -33.54
N PRO A 290 -41.31 -19.30 -34.41
CA PRO A 290 -41.92 -20.56 -34.02
C PRO A 290 -40.82 -21.56 -33.67
N LEU A 291 -40.80 -22.00 -32.41
CA LEU A 291 -39.89 -23.04 -31.92
C LEU A 291 -40.14 -24.34 -32.70
N PRO A 292 -39.12 -24.93 -33.38
CA PRO A 292 -39.22 -26.30 -33.83
C PRO A 292 -39.26 -27.23 -32.61
N GLU A 293 -40.24 -28.12 -32.61
CA GLU A 293 -40.37 -29.20 -31.62
C GLU A 293 -39.06 -30.00 -31.56
N ASN A 294 -38.55 -30.19 -30.34
CA ASN A 294 -37.41 -31.02 -29.93
C ASN A 294 -36.06 -30.32 -29.68
N VAL A 295 -35.94 -29.55 -28.58
CA VAL A 295 -34.81 -29.71 -27.65
C VAL A 295 -35.29 -29.36 -26.23
N LYS A 296 -35.42 -30.37 -25.36
CA LYS A 296 -35.51 -30.17 -23.90
C LYS A 296 -34.10 -29.97 -23.35
N LEU A 297 -33.80 -28.80 -22.76
CA LEU A 297 -32.74 -28.68 -21.76
C LEU A 297 -33.21 -27.79 -20.61
N ASN A 298 -33.38 -28.46 -19.46
CA ASN A 298 -33.69 -27.89 -18.15
C ASN A 298 -32.60 -26.91 -17.70
N LEU A 299 -32.93 -25.64 -17.54
CA LEU A 299 -32.26 -24.75 -16.58
C LEU A 299 -33.34 -23.91 -15.87
N LYS A 300 -33.76 -24.38 -14.69
CA LYS A 300 -34.48 -23.58 -13.69
C LYS A 300 -33.50 -22.50 -13.20
N ILE A 301 -33.71 -21.25 -13.59
CA ILE A 301 -33.17 -20.11 -12.85
C ILE A 301 -34.36 -19.35 -12.27
N HIS A 302 -34.56 -19.52 -10.96
CA HIS A 302 -35.43 -18.67 -10.16
C HIS A 302 -34.82 -17.26 -10.13
N VAL A 303 -35.33 -16.34 -10.93
CA VAL A 303 -35.21 -14.91 -10.65
C VAL A 303 -36.49 -14.51 -9.92
N ARG A 304 -36.39 -14.43 -8.60
CA ARG A 304 -37.40 -13.84 -7.74
C ARG A 304 -37.35 -12.33 -7.98
N ILE A 305 -38.38 -11.82 -8.64
CA ILE A 305 -38.65 -10.39 -8.78
C ILE A 305 -39.57 -10.03 -7.62
N ASP A 306 -39.06 -9.29 -6.64
CA ASP A 306 -39.86 -8.50 -5.70
C ASP A 306 -39.24 -7.08 -5.82
N GLY A 307 -39.82 -6.04 -6.44
CA GLY A 307 -41.20 -5.52 -6.33
C GLY A 307 -41.32 -4.79 -4.99
N PHE A 308 -41.24 -3.46 -4.86
CA PHE A 308 -42.01 -2.38 -5.52
C PHE A 308 -41.17 -1.09 -5.64
#